data_AF-A0A438CAQ0-F1
#
_entry.id   AF-A0A438CAQ0-F1
#
_cell.length_a   1.000
_cell.length_b   1.000
_cell.length_c   1.000
_cell.angle_alpha   90.00
_cell.angle_beta   90.00
_cell.angle_gamma   90.00
#
_symmetry.space_group_name_H-M   'P 1'
#
loop_
_entity.id
_entity.type
_entity.pdbx_description
1 polymer ?
#
loop_
_entity_poly.entity_id
_entity_poly.type
_entity_poly.pdbx_seq_one_letter_code
_entity_poly.pdbx_strand_id
1 'polypeptide(L)'
;MILVFIVVVGLCPYWAAAVTYNVVNLGAKGDGKTDSTKAFLHAWTAACASASPATIYVPPGRYFLRNAVFSGCKNHAITFRIDATLVAPADYRVIGNAGNWLAFEDVTGVSILGGILDGQGTGLWACKNSGKSCPSGATFFLCVCADTGIYQLQQHPDQWINITQQPNVPHCHQRLPECQTPGSEGLRLRDSPNTDGIHVQLSSGVTILDTKIKTGDDCVSIGPGASNLWIENVACGPGHGISVGSLGKELKEAGVQNVTVKTVTFTGSQNGVRIKSWARASSGFARGILFQHILMVDVQNPILIDQNYCPDNKNCPGQVSGVKVSDVTYQDIHGTSATEVAVKFDCSSKNPCSGINLKDVKLTYKNKAAEASCANADGKASGFIEPESCL
;
A
#
# COMPACT_ATOMS: atom_id res chain seq x y z
N MET A 1 70.47 17.69 -6.77
CA MET A 1 69.23 16.89 -6.84
C MET A 1 68.28 17.43 -5.78
N ILE A 2 67.36 18.33 -6.15
CA ILE A 2 66.44 18.97 -5.21
C ILE A 2 65.20 18.06 -5.11
N LEU A 3 64.98 17.46 -3.94
CA LEU A 3 63.80 16.66 -3.67
C LEU A 3 62.65 17.60 -3.29
N VAL A 4 61.63 17.69 -4.15
CA VAL A 4 60.38 18.41 -3.85
C VAL A 4 59.43 17.42 -3.18
N PHE A 5 59.16 17.61 -1.89
CA PHE A 5 58.11 16.88 -1.19
C PHE A 5 56.75 17.50 -1.54
N ILE A 6 55.98 16.81 -2.38
CA ILE A 6 54.57 17.13 -2.62
C ILE A 6 53.78 16.58 -1.42
N VAL A 7 53.34 17.47 -0.54
CA VAL A 7 52.37 17.15 0.51
C VAL A 7 51.00 17.04 -0.16
N VAL A 8 50.55 15.81 -0.40
CA VAL A 8 49.16 15.53 -0.79
C VAL A 8 48.30 15.66 0.46
N VAL A 9 47.67 16.82 0.64
CA VAL A 9 46.64 17.00 1.66
C VAL A 9 45.41 16.22 1.18
N GLY A 10 45.23 15.01 1.68
CA GLY A 10 44.01 14.24 1.49
C GLY A 10 42.83 14.99 2.11
N LEU A 11 42.02 15.64 1.29
CA LEU A 11 40.72 16.15 1.70
C LEU A 11 39.83 14.95 2.04
N CYS A 12 39.79 14.59 3.31
CA CYS A 12 38.77 13.70 3.84
C CYS A 12 37.42 14.39 3.59
N PRO A 13 36.46 13.77 2.88
CA PRO A 13 35.17 14.39 2.65
C PRO A 13 34.51 14.61 4.02
N TYR A 14 34.50 15.87 4.46
CA TYR A 14 33.70 16.31 5.59
C TYR A 14 32.25 16.07 5.17
N TRP A 15 31.66 14.96 5.61
CA TRP A 15 30.21 14.84 5.63
C TRP A 15 29.71 15.94 6.52
N ALA A 16 29.13 17.00 5.93
CA ALA A 16 28.56 18.10 6.68
C ALA A 16 27.56 17.49 7.67
N ALA A 17 27.75 17.78 8.97
CA ALA A 17 26.88 17.24 10.01
C ALA A 17 25.43 17.60 9.69
N ALA A 18 24.54 16.62 9.79
CA ALA A 18 23.14 16.82 9.44
C ALA A 18 22.53 17.91 10.33
N VAL A 19 21.88 18.91 9.73
CA VAL A 19 21.21 19.97 10.48
C VAL A 19 19.91 19.42 11.05
N THR A 20 19.67 19.61 12.34
CA THR A 20 18.46 19.09 13.00
C THR A 20 17.48 20.21 13.31
N TYR A 21 16.25 20.09 12.80
CA TYR A 21 15.11 20.96 13.05
C TYR A 21 14.14 20.24 13.99
N ASN A 22 14.25 20.51 15.29
CA ASN A 22 13.34 19.96 16.29
C ASN A 22 12.01 20.75 16.26
N VAL A 23 10.89 20.07 16.02
CA VAL A 23 9.56 20.71 15.91
C VAL A 23 9.15 21.44 17.20
N VAL A 24 9.61 21.01 18.38
CA VAL A 24 9.32 21.69 19.66
C VAL A 24 10.00 23.05 19.73
N ASN A 25 11.23 23.17 19.21
CA ASN A 25 11.93 24.45 19.12
C ASN A 25 11.25 25.42 18.15
N LEU A 26 10.36 24.91 17.29
CA LEU A 26 9.56 25.66 16.34
C LEU A 26 8.11 25.87 16.82
N GLY A 27 7.81 25.55 18.08
CA GLY A 27 6.53 25.82 18.74
C GLY A 27 5.53 24.66 18.75
N ALA A 28 5.92 23.46 18.28
CA ALA A 28 5.07 22.28 18.42
C ALA A 28 4.90 21.90 19.90
N LYS A 29 3.71 21.41 20.27
CA LYS A 29 3.43 20.92 21.63
C LYS A 29 3.00 19.46 21.58
N GLY A 30 3.69 18.63 22.36
CA GLY A 30 3.44 17.19 22.48
C GLY A 30 2.27 16.80 23.38
N ASP A 31 1.22 17.63 23.48
CA ASP A 31 0.08 17.47 24.39
C ASP A 31 -1.13 16.76 23.78
N GLY A 32 -1.09 16.45 22.47
CA GLY A 32 -2.15 15.83 21.70
C GLY A 32 -3.38 16.72 21.45
N LYS A 33 -3.28 18.02 21.75
CA LYS A 33 -4.42 18.97 21.73
C LYS A 33 -4.10 20.25 20.99
N THR A 34 -2.92 20.81 21.20
CA THR A 34 -2.50 22.05 20.57
C THR A 34 -2.08 21.77 19.13
N ASP A 35 -2.64 22.55 18.20
CA ASP A 35 -2.35 22.44 16.77
C ASP A 35 -0.86 22.74 16.50
N SER A 36 -0.12 21.68 16.17
CA SER A 36 1.32 21.73 15.89
C SER A 36 1.62 21.84 14.39
N THR A 37 0.60 21.96 13.53
CA THR A 37 0.74 21.92 12.07
C THR A 37 1.73 22.97 11.56
N LYS A 38 1.66 24.21 12.07
CA LYS A 38 2.57 25.30 11.66
C LYS A 38 4.03 25.01 11.99
N ALA A 39 4.30 24.42 13.15
CA ALA A 39 5.66 24.08 13.56
C ALA A 39 6.26 22.99 12.66
N PHE A 40 5.45 22.00 12.26
CA PHE A 40 5.86 20.97 11.31
C PHE A 40 6.15 21.54 9.92
N LEU A 41 5.27 22.42 9.41
CA LEU A 41 5.48 23.10 8.13
C LEU A 41 6.72 24.01 8.16
N HIS A 42 6.96 24.73 9.26
CA HIS A 42 8.18 25.51 9.44
C HIS A 42 9.44 24.62 9.45
N ALA A 43 9.39 23.46 10.13
CA ALA A 43 10.50 22.52 10.14
C ALA A 43 10.82 22.01 8.72
N TRP A 44 9.78 21.71 7.94
CA TRP A 44 9.91 21.32 6.54
C TRP A 44 10.54 22.42 5.70
N THR A 45 10.02 23.64 5.75
CA THR A 45 10.59 24.78 5.01
C THR A 45 12.06 25.00 5.35
N ALA A 46 12.42 24.91 6.63
CA ALA A 46 13.80 25.11 7.07
C ALA A 46 14.73 23.96 6.63
N ALA A 47 14.31 22.71 6.80
CA ALA A 47 15.03 21.53 6.29
C ALA A 47 15.23 21.59 4.78
N CYS A 48 14.21 22.07 4.07
CA CYS A 48 14.25 22.18 2.64
C CYS A 48 15.18 23.28 2.11
N ALA A 49 15.32 24.36 2.88
CA ALA A 49 16.27 25.43 2.58
C ALA A 49 17.72 25.09 2.96
N SER A 50 17.95 24.00 3.72
CA SER A 50 19.28 23.57 4.13
C SER A 50 20.13 23.12 2.94
N ALA A 51 21.37 23.59 2.89
CA ALA A 51 22.38 23.12 1.93
C ALA A 51 23.04 21.79 2.35
N SER A 52 22.86 21.38 3.61
CA SER A 52 23.36 20.11 4.15
C SER A 52 22.20 19.13 4.34
N PRO A 53 22.47 17.81 4.44
CA PRO A 53 21.46 16.84 4.87
C PRO A 53 20.73 17.33 6.12
N ALA A 54 19.41 17.18 6.15
CA ALA A 54 18.58 17.77 7.19
C ALA A 54 17.74 16.70 7.88
N THR A 55 17.63 16.78 9.20
CA THR A 55 16.73 15.96 10.00
C THR A 55 15.63 16.83 10.59
N ILE A 56 14.36 16.55 10.26
CA ILE A 56 13.22 17.05 11.00
C ILE A 56 12.99 16.06 12.15
N TYR A 57 13.16 16.52 13.40
CA TYR A 57 13.07 15.67 14.58
C TYR A 57 11.77 15.94 15.35
N VAL A 58 10.98 14.89 15.56
CA VAL A 58 9.77 14.90 16.40
C VAL A 58 10.05 14.08 17.65
N PRO A 59 10.33 14.73 18.80
CA PRO A 59 10.63 14.02 20.05
C PRO A 59 9.39 13.33 20.64
N PRO A 60 9.55 12.42 21.61
CA PRO A 60 8.43 11.73 22.25
C PRO A 60 7.32 12.65 22.74
N GLY A 61 6.08 12.32 22.39
CA GLY A 61 4.89 13.09 22.73
C GLY A 61 3.71 12.73 21.82
N ARG A 62 2.58 13.44 22.01
CA ARG A 62 1.43 13.36 21.09
C ARG A 62 1.28 14.70 20.38
N TYR A 63 1.35 14.73 19.05
CA TYR A 63 1.29 15.98 18.29
C TYR A 63 0.02 16.02 17.46
N PHE A 64 -0.89 16.92 17.82
CA PHE A 64 -2.10 17.14 17.05
C PHE A 64 -1.76 17.90 15.76
N LEU A 65 -2.11 17.31 14.62
CA LEU A 65 -1.93 17.90 13.29
C LEU A 65 -3.26 17.94 12.54
N ARG A 66 -3.52 19.06 11.87
CA ARG A 66 -4.55 19.15 10.83
C ARG A 66 -3.99 18.62 9.50
N ASN A 67 -4.60 18.97 8.38
CA ASN A 67 -4.00 18.74 7.07
C ASN A 67 -2.63 19.44 6.98
N ALA A 68 -1.59 18.68 6.66
CA ALA A 68 -0.23 19.17 6.46
C ALA A 68 0.33 18.65 5.13
N VAL A 69 0.74 19.57 4.26
CA VAL A 69 1.33 19.25 2.95
C VAL A 69 2.78 19.71 2.93
N PHE A 70 3.68 18.74 2.84
CA PHE A 70 5.13 18.88 2.70
C PHE A 70 5.48 18.81 1.22
N SER A 71 5.30 19.93 0.51
CA SER A 71 5.47 20.00 -0.93
C SER A 71 6.81 20.60 -1.32
N GLY A 72 7.38 20.12 -2.44
CA GLY A 72 8.43 20.74 -3.24
C GLY A 72 9.72 20.99 -2.49
N CYS A 73 10.77 20.22 -2.78
CA CYS A 73 12.03 20.42 -2.08
C CYS A 73 13.33 20.35 -2.89
N LYS A 74 14.21 21.33 -2.61
CA LYS A 74 15.56 21.43 -3.17
C LYS A 74 16.56 20.52 -2.46
N ASN A 75 16.35 20.26 -1.18
CA ASN A 75 17.17 19.33 -0.42
C ASN A 75 16.69 17.90 -0.69
N HIS A 76 17.60 17.05 -1.18
CA HIS A 76 17.35 15.65 -1.52
C HIS A 76 17.92 14.67 -0.49
N ALA A 77 18.16 15.13 0.74
CA ALA A 77 18.66 14.32 1.83
C ALA A 77 17.96 14.73 3.14
N ILE A 78 16.64 14.55 3.18
CA ILE A 78 15.82 14.87 4.35
C ILE A 78 15.43 13.60 5.10
N THR A 79 15.71 13.57 6.39
CA THR A 79 15.19 12.56 7.32
C THR A 79 14.08 13.16 8.17
N PHE A 80 12.87 12.63 8.08
CA PHE A 80 11.75 12.94 8.96
C PHE A 80 11.71 11.87 10.07
N ARG A 81 12.36 12.14 11.21
CA ARG A 81 12.48 11.21 12.33
C ARG A 81 11.36 11.47 13.35
N ILE A 82 10.49 10.49 13.53
CA ILE A 82 9.32 10.57 14.40
C ILE A 82 9.49 9.58 15.55
N ASP A 83 9.75 10.06 16.76
CA ASP A 83 9.75 9.24 17.99
C ASP A 83 8.43 9.43 18.77
N ALA A 84 7.36 9.84 18.09
CA ALA A 84 6.12 10.36 18.66
C ALA A 84 4.86 9.73 18.05
N THR A 85 3.70 10.06 18.63
CA THR A 85 2.40 9.85 17.99
C THR A 85 1.93 11.14 17.33
N LEU A 86 1.72 11.12 16.02
CA LEU A 86 0.98 12.18 15.31
C LEU A 86 -0.51 11.84 15.43
N VAL A 87 -1.34 12.82 15.75
CA VAL A 87 -2.77 12.62 16.05
C VAL A 87 -3.62 13.50 15.14
N ALA A 88 -4.53 12.89 14.40
CA ALA A 88 -5.49 13.59 13.56
C ALA A 88 -6.59 14.25 14.41
N PRO A 89 -7.42 15.14 13.85
CA PRO A 89 -8.54 15.71 14.59
C PRO A 89 -9.56 14.65 15.00
N ALA A 90 -9.94 14.64 16.28
CA ALA A 90 -11.00 13.77 16.79
C ALA A 90 -12.35 14.02 16.08
N ASP A 91 -12.61 15.27 15.67
CA ASP A 91 -13.70 15.58 14.76
C ASP A 91 -13.26 15.32 13.30
N TYR A 92 -13.66 14.16 12.77
CA TYR A 92 -13.35 13.74 11.40
C TYR A 92 -13.78 14.75 10.33
N ARG A 93 -14.71 15.67 10.62
CA ARG A 93 -15.17 16.69 9.67
C ARG A 93 -14.10 17.75 9.40
N VAL A 94 -13.14 17.93 10.31
CA VAL A 94 -12.06 18.94 10.17
C VAL A 94 -11.16 18.65 8.98
N ILE A 95 -10.90 17.37 8.68
CA ILE A 95 -10.08 16.93 7.54
C ILE A 95 -10.84 16.04 6.56
N GLY A 96 -12.13 15.78 6.78
CA GLY A 96 -12.88 14.75 6.07
C GLY A 96 -12.99 14.93 4.55
N ASN A 97 -12.73 16.14 4.03
CA ASN A 97 -12.70 16.45 2.60
C ASN A 97 -11.34 17.01 2.14
N ALA A 98 -10.29 16.90 2.95
CA ALA A 98 -8.95 17.39 2.61
C ALA A 98 -8.23 16.49 1.58
N GLY A 99 -8.76 15.29 1.31
CA GLY A 99 -8.09 14.25 0.53
C GLY A 99 -7.00 13.56 1.36
N ASN A 100 -6.03 14.33 1.84
CA ASN A 100 -4.89 13.85 2.61
C ASN A 100 -4.86 14.49 4.01
N TRP A 101 -4.46 13.75 5.04
CA TRP A 101 -4.13 14.28 6.35
C TRP A 101 -2.69 14.77 6.35
N LEU A 102 -1.75 13.91 5.96
CA LEU A 102 -0.36 14.26 5.73
C LEU A 102 -0.03 13.92 4.28
N ALA A 103 0.62 14.84 3.59
CA ALA A 103 1.04 14.65 2.21
C ALA A 103 2.50 15.05 2.05
N PHE A 104 3.29 14.23 1.38
CA PHE A 104 4.59 14.60 0.83
C PHE A 104 4.44 14.66 -0.68
N GLU A 105 4.64 15.82 -1.28
CA GLU A 105 4.33 16.07 -2.69
C GLU A 105 5.53 16.63 -3.44
N ASP A 106 5.85 16.09 -4.61
CA ASP A 106 6.98 16.54 -5.44
C ASP A 106 8.32 16.55 -4.68
N VAL A 107 8.54 15.48 -3.91
CA VAL A 107 9.76 15.30 -3.11
C VAL A 107 10.64 14.19 -3.66
N THR A 108 11.95 14.33 -3.42
CA THR A 108 12.99 13.35 -3.74
C THR A 108 13.93 13.26 -2.56
N GLY A 109 14.39 12.05 -2.21
CA GLY A 109 15.42 11.90 -1.18
C GLY A 109 14.90 12.14 0.25
N VAL A 110 13.65 11.77 0.51
CA VAL A 110 13.02 11.87 1.84
C VAL A 110 12.99 10.49 2.50
N SER A 111 13.37 10.40 3.76
CA SER A 111 13.24 9.19 4.58
C SER A 111 12.36 9.48 5.78
N ILE A 112 11.22 8.80 5.90
CA ILE A 112 10.33 8.91 7.07
C ILE A 112 10.63 7.74 7.98
N LEU A 113 11.07 8.02 9.22
CA LEU A 113 11.57 7.01 10.15
C LEU A 113 10.77 7.04 11.45
N GLY A 114 10.16 5.91 11.80
CA GLY A 114 9.48 5.72 13.08
C GLY A 114 8.13 6.43 13.19
N GLY A 115 7.56 6.36 14.39
CA GLY A 115 6.39 7.12 14.79
C GLY A 115 5.09 6.33 14.68
N ILE A 116 4.05 6.88 15.30
CA ILE A 116 2.68 6.34 15.26
C ILE A 116 1.78 7.38 14.59
N LEU A 117 1.05 6.98 13.56
CA LEU A 117 -0.01 7.77 12.95
C LEU A 117 -1.36 7.38 13.53
N ASP A 118 -1.93 8.22 14.39
CA ASP A 118 -3.24 8.04 15.04
C ASP A 118 -4.31 8.86 14.30
N GLY A 119 -5.08 8.18 13.44
CA GLY A 119 -6.01 8.82 12.51
C GLY A 119 -7.38 9.21 13.05
N GLN A 120 -7.73 8.80 14.27
CA GLN A 120 -9.03 9.13 14.90
C GLN A 120 -10.26 8.84 13.99
N GLY A 121 -10.22 7.76 13.22
CA GLY A 121 -11.18 7.38 12.19
C GLY A 121 -12.48 6.78 12.72
N THR A 122 -12.54 6.36 14.00
CA THR A 122 -13.72 5.72 14.60
C THR A 122 -15.04 6.49 14.38
N GLY A 123 -15.01 7.82 14.52
CA GLY A 123 -16.18 8.66 14.28
C GLY A 123 -16.63 8.67 12.81
N LEU A 124 -15.68 8.64 11.87
CA LEU A 124 -15.98 8.58 10.44
C LEU A 124 -16.60 7.23 10.06
N TRP A 125 -16.09 6.12 10.60
CA TRP A 125 -16.64 4.80 10.33
C TRP A 125 -18.05 4.63 10.87
N ALA A 126 -18.31 5.11 12.09
CA ALA A 126 -19.66 5.12 12.65
C ALA A 126 -20.63 5.90 11.74
N CYS A 127 -20.17 7.02 11.17
CA CYS A 127 -20.94 7.76 10.17
C CYS A 127 -21.20 6.90 8.92
N LYS A 128 -20.15 6.37 8.27
CA LYS A 128 -20.27 5.58 7.03
C LYS A 128 -21.18 4.35 7.20
N ASN A 129 -21.01 3.63 8.31
CA ASN A 129 -21.81 2.43 8.63
C ASN A 129 -23.28 2.76 8.93
N SER A 130 -23.59 4.01 9.33
CA SER A 130 -24.99 4.45 9.52
C SER A 130 -25.74 4.74 8.21
N GLY A 131 -25.07 4.65 7.05
CA GLY A 131 -25.65 4.98 5.75
C GLY A 131 -25.90 6.47 5.52
N LYS A 132 -25.41 7.33 6.41
CA LYS A 132 -25.50 8.79 6.28
C LYS A 132 -24.54 9.30 5.21
N SER A 133 -24.80 10.53 4.74
CA SER A 133 -23.82 11.27 3.95
C SER A 133 -22.65 11.66 4.87
N CYS A 134 -21.47 11.15 4.56
CA CYS A 134 -20.26 11.34 5.35
C CYS A 134 -19.14 11.84 4.44
N PRO A 135 -18.17 12.60 4.97
CA PRO A 135 -16.98 12.96 4.22
C PRO A 135 -16.21 11.72 3.72
N SER A 136 -15.41 11.87 2.66
CA SER A 136 -14.61 10.77 2.12
C SER A 136 -13.62 10.21 3.14
N GLY A 137 -13.08 11.09 3.99
CA GLY A 137 -11.95 10.82 4.87
C GLY A 137 -10.66 11.44 4.31
N ALA A 138 -9.59 11.28 5.07
CA ALA A 138 -8.26 11.77 4.72
C ALA A 138 -7.23 10.67 4.93
N THR A 139 -6.27 10.57 4.02
CA THR A 139 -5.26 9.50 3.99
C THR A 139 -3.87 10.03 4.32
N PHE A 140 -2.91 9.13 4.52
CA PHE A 140 -1.50 9.50 4.43
C PHE A 140 -1.07 9.36 2.97
N PHE A 141 -0.57 10.43 2.35
CA PHE A 141 -0.23 10.44 0.94
C PHE A 141 1.26 10.70 0.70
N LEU A 142 1.84 9.90 -0.18
CA LEU A 142 3.22 10.01 -0.60
C LEU A 142 3.29 10.10 -2.13
N CYS A 143 3.61 11.31 -2.62
CA CYS A 143 3.88 11.58 -4.02
C CYS A 143 5.34 11.98 -4.24
N VAL A 144 6.07 11.16 -5.01
CA VAL A 144 7.54 11.21 -5.04
C VAL A 144 8.10 11.10 -6.45
N CYS A 145 9.26 11.73 -6.63
CA CYS A 145 9.99 11.81 -7.90
C CYS A 145 11.24 10.90 -7.96
N ALA A 146 11.82 10.46 -6.82
CA ALA A 146 12.81 9.37 -6.71
C ALA A 146 13.26 9.15 -5.24
N ASP A 147 13.86 7.99 -4.94
CA ASP A 147 14.63 7.69 -3.72
C ASP A 147 13.97 8.14 -2.41
N THR A 148 12.76 7.65 -2.17
CA THR A 148 12.00 7.95 -0.94
C THR A 148 11.64 6.66 -0.22
N GLY A 149 11.74 6.65 1.11
CA GLY A 149 11.41 5.47 1.90
C GLY A 149 10.69 5.79 3.20
N ILE A 150 9.87 4.84 3.64
CA ILE A 150 9.16 4.86 4.92
C ILE A 150 9.61 3.64 5.72
N TYR A 151 10.20 3.86 6.89
CA TYR A 151 10.78 2.80 7.71
C TYR A 151 10.18 2.85 9.12
N GLN A 152 9.78 1.69 9.65
CA GLN A 152 9.34 1.55 11.05
C GLN A 152 8.13 2.42 11.44
N LEU A 153 7.28 2.77 10.46
CA LEU A 153 6.10 3.57 10.72
C LEU A 153 4.96 2.68 11.24
N GLN A 154 4.41 3.04 12.39
CA GLN A 154 3.23 2.38 12.94
C GLN A 154 1.98 3.18 12.57
N GLN A 155 0.97 2.49 12.05
CA GLN A 155 -0.31 3.07 11.72
C GLN A 155 -1.35 2.57 12.71
N HIS A 156 -1.97 3.45 13.49
CA HIS A 156 -3.22 3.09 14.14
C HIS A 156 -4.28 2.80 13.06
N PRO A 157 -5.28 1.93 13.33
CA PRO A 157 -6.15 1.30 12.31
C PRO A 157 -7.04 2.23 11.44
N ASP A 158 -6.74 3.53 11.38
CA ASP A 158 -7.62 4.59 10.93
C ASP A 158 -7.11 5.31 9.67
N GLN A 159 -5.97 4.88 9.13
CA GLN A 159 -5.33 5.51 7.96
C GLN A 159 -4.62 4.51 7.08
N TRP A 160 -4.59 4.83 5.79
CA TRP A 160 -3.91 4.07 4.77
C TRP A 160 -2.88 4.90 4.04
N ILE A 161 -1.80 4.26 3.62
CA ILE A 161 -0.70 4.88 2.88
C ILE A 161 -1.05 4.82 1.40
N ASN A 162 -1.26 5.98 0.80
CA ASN A 162 -1.47 6.09 -0.61
C ASN A 162 -0.18 6.55 -1.30
N ILE A 163 0.27 5.79 -2.30
CA ILE A 163 1.55 6.00 -2.97
C ILE A 163 1.33 6.16 -4.45
N THR A 164 1.76 7.31 -4.97
CA THR A 164 1.58 7.68 -6.37
C THR A 164 2.82 8.40 -6.89
N GLN A 165 3.36 8.04 -8.05
CA GLN A 165 4.45 8.78 -8.67
C GLN A 165 3.90 9.86 -9.60
N GLN A 166 4.64 10.96 -9.75
CA GLN A 166 4.28 11.99 -10.72
C GLN A 166 4.32 11.43 -12.15
N PRO A 167 3.36 11.77 -13.01
CA PRO A 167 3.40 11.39 -14.41
C PRO A 167 4.69 11.92 -15.06
N ASN A 168 5.36 11.08 -15.87
CA ASN A 168 6.57 11.41 -16.64
C ASN A 168 7.92 11.45 -15.89
N VAL A 169 8.02 10.87 -14.68
CA VAL A 169 9.32 10.68 -14.02
C VAL A 169 9.83 9.25 -14.23
N PRO A 170 10.98 9.04 -14.90
CA PRO A 170 11.51 7.69 -15.11
C PRO A 170 12.07 7.13 -13.80
N HIS A 171 11.52 5.99 -13.35
CA HIS A 171 12.10 5.09 -12.34
C HIS A 171 12.28 5.64 -10.92
N CYS A 172 11.19 5.75 -10.13
CA CYS A 172 11.30 6.06 -8.69
C CYS A 172 11.36 4.76 -7.87
N HIS A 173 12.52 4.41 -7.32
CA HIS A 173 12.61 3.31 -6.36
C HIS A 173 12.06 3.75 -5.01
N GLN A 174 11.10 3.00 -4.49
CA GLN A 174 10.51 3.26 -3.18
C GLN A 174 10.66 2.02 -2.32
N ARG A 175 11.04 2.21 -1.05
CA ARG A 175 11.18 1.11 -0.11
C ARG A 175 10.37 1.39 1.15
N LEU A 176 9.48 0.46 1.48
CA LEU A 176 8.66 0.50 2.69
C LEU A 176 9.00 -0.73 3.56
N PRO A 177 10.14 -0.76 4.26
CA PRO A 177 10.40 -1.82 5.22
C PRO A 177 9.70 -1.52 6.54
N GLU A 178 8.95 -2.50 7.03
CA GLU A 178 8.37 -2.50 8.38
C GLU A 178 7.36 -1.38 8.65
N CYS A 179 6.19 -1.45 8.00
CA CYS A 179 4.98 -0.78 8.46
C CYS A 179 4.16 -1.73 9.36
N GLN A 180 3.60 -1.22 10.46
CA GLN A 180 2.81 -2.08 11.37
C GLN A 180 1.49 -1.41 11.74
N THR A 181 0.42 -2.21 11.77
CA THR A 181 -0.88 -1.80 12.32
C THR A 181 -1.11 -2.47 13.68
N PRO A 182 -1.16 -1.71 14.80
CA PRO A 182 -1.51 -2.26 16.10
C PRO A 182 -2.92 -2.85 16.07
N GLY A 183 -3.10 -4.03 16.69
CA GLY A 183 -4.43 -4.61 16.85
C GLY A 183 -5.22 -3.82 17.89
N SER A 184 -6.40 -3.31 17.52
CA SER A 184 -7.36 -2.80 18.49
C SER A 184 -8.16 -3.97 19.08
N GLU A 185 -7.95 -4.27 20.35
CA GLU A 185 -8.83 -5.18 21.08
C GLU A 185 -10.19 -4.47 21.28
N GLY A 186 -11.26 -5.06 20.75
CA GLY A 186 -12.65 -4.63 21.02
C GLY A 186 -13.40 -3.93 19.87
N LEU A 187 -12.71 -3.42 18.85
CA LEU A 187 -13.36 -2.99 17.59
C LEU A 187 -13.13 -4.06 16.53
N ARG A 188 -14.18 -4.54 15.87
CA ARG A 188 -14.01 -5.44 14.72
C ARG A 188 -13.39 -4.63 13.60
N LEU A 189 -12.08 -4.73 13.40
CA LEU A 189 -11.36 -4.10 12.28
C LEU A 189 -12.01 -4.42 10.91
N ARG A 190 -12.75 -5.54 10.81
CA ARG A 190 -13.59 -5.87 9.66
C ARG A 190 -14.68 -4.85 9.33
N ASP A 191 -15.08 -4.01 10.29
CA ASP A 191 -16.17 -3.05 10.15
C ASP A 191 -15.67 -1.63 9.85
N SER A 192 -14.39 -1.45 9.48
CA SER A 192 -13.81 -0.17 9.06
C SER A 192 -13.83 -0.03 7.52
N PRO A 193 -14.82 0.67 6.94
CA PRO A 193 -14.98 0.71 5.49
C PRO A 193 -13.88 1.51 4.79
N ASN A 194 -13.31 0.95 3.71
CA ASN A 194 -12.31 1.58 2.84
C ASN A 194 -11.03 2.02 3.57
N THR A 195 -10.59 1.19 4.52
CA THR A 195 -9.30 1.34 5.19
C THR A 195 -8.32 0.39 4.54
N ASP A 196 -7.89 0.67 3.31
CA ASP A 196 -6.82 -0.11 2.66
C ASP A 196 -5.55 -0.06 3.56
N GLY A 197 -4.55 -0.89 3.33
CA GLY A 197 -3.26 -0.75 4.02
C GLY A 197 -2.36 0.20 3.25
N ILE A 198 -1.85 -0.33 2.14
CA ILE A 198 -1.02 0.40 1.19
C ILE A 198 -1.71 0.37 -0.17
N HIS A 199 -1.90 1.54 -0.77
CA HIS A 199 -2.36 1.66 -2.15
C HIS A 199 -1.22 2.14 -3.04
N VAL A 200 -1.00 1.45 -4.16
CA VAL A 200 0.02 1.80 -5.15
C VAL A 200 -0.67 2.01 -6.49
N GLN A 201 -0.57 3.22 -7.04
CA GLN A 201 -1.13 3.56 -8.33
C GLN A 201 -0.18 4.47 -9.11
N LEU A 202 -0.21 4.43 -10.46
CA LEU A 202 0.64 5.27 -11.33
C LEU A 202 2.11 5.33 -10.86
N SER A 203 2.68 4.18 -10.51
CA SER A 203 4.00 4.09 -9.86
C SER A 203 4.81 2.93 -10.42
N SER A 204 6.13 3.09 -10.53
CA SER A 204 7.06 2.03 -10.96
C SER A 204 8.20 1.84 -9.97
N GLY A 205 8.61 0.59 -9.67
CA GLY A 205 9.79 0.33 -8.83
C GLY A 205 9.53 0.41 -7.33
N VAL A 206 8.29 0.14 -6.92
CA VAL A 206 7.89 0.17 -5.50
C VAL A 206 8.23 -1.18 -4.85
N THR A 207 8.76 -1.13 -3.64
CA THR A 207 9.12 -2.31 -2.83
C THR A 207 8.50 -2.20 -1.44
N ILE A 208 7.69 -3.18 -1.05
CA ILE A 208 7.00 -3.28 0.24
C ILE A 208 7.55 -4.50 0.98
N LEU A 209 8.13 -4.31 2.16
CA LEU A 209 8.84 -5.37 2.88
C LEU A 209 8.45 -5.43 4.36
N ASP A 210 8.55 -6.62 4.95
CA ASP A 210 8.62 -6.83 6.40
C ASP A 210 7.46 -6.21 7.20
N THR A 211 6.25 -6.22 6.64
CA THR A 211 5.14 -5.36 7.06
C THR A 211 3.95 -6.19 7.58
N LYS A 212 3.23 -5.67 8.59
CA LYS A 212 2.04 -6.31 9.18
C LYS A 212 0.81 -5.41 9.06
N ILE A 213 -0.19 -5.85 8.32
CA ILE A 213 -1.36 -5.04 7.97
C ILE A 213 -2.65 -5.73 8.42
N LYS A 214 -3.44 -5.03 9.21
CA LYS A 214 -4.78 -5.38 9.66
C LYS A 214 -5.72 -4.24 9.32
N THR A 215 -6.74 -4.54 8.54
CA THR A 215 -7.61 -3.55 7.91
C THR A 215 -9.03 -4.07 7.80
N GLY A 216 -9.97 -3.18 7.49
CA GLY A 216 -11.32 -3.54 7.00
C GLY A 216 -11.40 -3.70 5.48
N ASP A 217 -10.34 -3.33 4.75
CA ASP A 217 -10.28 -3.42 3.28
C ASP A 217 -8.96 -4.07 2.81
N ASP A 218 -8.52 -3.83 1.57
CA ASP A 218 -7.33 -4.44 0.98
C ASP A 218 -6.07 -4.22 1.85
N CYS A 219 -5.29 -5.29 2.06
CA CYS A 219 -3.99 -5.22 2.71
C CYS A 219 -3.03 -4.38 1.85
N VAL A 220 -2.94 -4.74 0.56
CA VAL A 220 -2.26 -3.94 -0.46
C VAL A 220 -3.15 -3.89 -1.71
N SER A 221 -3.37 -2.69 -2.21
CA SER A 221 -4.25 -2.38 -3.33
C SER A 221 -3.41 -1.81 -4.48
N ILE A 222 -3.48 -2.43 -5.66
CA ILE A 222 -2.57 -2.15 -6.79
C ILE A 222 -3.40 -1.64 -7.97
N GLY A 223 -3.42 -0.32 -8.18
CA GLY A 223 -4.23 0.34 -9.18
C GLY A 223 -3.56 0.50 -10.56
N PRO A 224 -4.31 1.02 -11.56
CA PRO A 224 -3.81 1.29 -12.92
C PRO A 224 -2.48 2.07 -12.95
N GLY A 225 -1.57 1.65 -13.82
CA GLY A 225 -0.25 2.28 -14.01
C GLY A 225 0.82 1.83 -13.01
N ALA A 226 0.51 0.92 -12.09
CA ALA A 226 1.51 0.28 -11.25
C ALA A 226 2.39 -0.69 -12.06
N SER A 227 3.71 -0.61 -11.91
CA SER A 227 4.64 -1.53 -12.57
C SER A 227 5.89 -1.84 -11.74
N ASN A 228 6.55 -2.97 -12.00
CA ASN A 228 7.80 -3.34 -11.33
C ASN A 228 7.67 -3.27 -9.80
N LEU A 229 6.62 -3.90 -9.26
CA LEU A 229 6.25 -3.88 -7.84
C LEU A 229 6.74 -5.15 -7.16
N TRP A 230 7.43 -5.01 -6.03
CA TRP A 230 7.89 -6.13 -5.20
C TRP A 230 7.26 -6.06 -3.81
N ILE A 231 6.55 -7.12 -3.40
CA ILE A 231 5.95 -7.25 -2.09
C ILE A 231 6.49 -8.52 -1.46
N GLU A 232 7.22 -8.42 -0.34
CA GLU A 232 7.82 -9.60 0.30
C GLU A 232 7.80 -9.56 1.83
N ASN A 233 7.63 -10.73 2.44
CA ASN A 233 7.58 -10.89 3.91
C ASN A 233 6.49 -10.03 4.57
N VAL A 234 5.25 -10.17 4.09
CA VAL A 234 4.08 -9.41 4.57
C VAL A 234 3.10 -10.34 5.28
N ALA A 235 2.58 -9.90 6.43
CA ALA A 235 1.45 -10.56 7.10
C ALA A 235 0.19 -9.70 6.94
N CYS A 236 -0.78 -10.23 6.21
CA CYS A 236 -2.07 -9.59 5.94
C CYS A 236 -3.17 -10.28 6.73
N GLY A 237 -4.01 -9.54 7.43
CA GLY A 237 -5.26 -10.08 7.93
C GLY A 237 -5.60 -9.72 9.38
N PRO A 238 -6.89 -9.42 9.67
CA PRO A 238 -8.04 -9.46 8.75
C PRO A 238 -8.01 -8.33 7.69
N GLY A 239 -8.86 -8.42 6.65
CA GLY A 239 -8.93 -7.47 5.53
C GLY A 239 -9.39 -8.12 4.22
N HIS A 240 -9.18 -7.48 3.07
CA HIS A 240 -9.56 -7.97 1.73
C HIS A 240 -8.42 -8.59 0.92
N GLY A 241 -7.23 -8.76 1.51
CA GLY A 241 -6.09 -9.43 0.86
C GLY A 241 -5.22 -8.49 0.03
N ILE A 242 -4.35 -9.06 -0.81
CA ILE A 242 -3.55 -8.28 -1.78
C ILE A 242 -4.28 -8.32 -3.13
N SER A 243 -4.70 -7.15 -3.59
CA SER A 243 -5.59 -7.02 -4.74
C SER A 243 -4.97 -6.18 -5.86
N VAL A 244 -4.90 -6.75 -7.07
CA VAL A 244 -4.71 -6.01 -8.31
C VAL A 244 -6.05 -5.49 -8.79
N GLY A 245 -6.17 -4.17 -8.92
CA GLY A 245 -7.38 -3.46 -9.32
C GLY A 245 -8.06 -2.67 -8.18
N SER A 246 -9.28 -2.20 -8.37
CA SER A 246 -10.14 -2.51 -9.53
C SER A 246 -9.62 -1.88 -10.82
N LEU A 247 -9.43 -2.72 -11.84
CA LEU A 247 -9.22 -2.27 -13.22
C LEU A 247 -10.57 -2.18 -13.94
N GLY A 248 -10.62 -1.52 -15.09
CA GLY A 248 -11.81 -1.39 -15.93
C GLY A 248 -12.71 -0.24 -15.55
N LYS A 249 -12.21 0.73 -14.77
CA LYS A 249 -13.02 1.89 -14.36
C LYS A 249 -13.22 2.87 -15.51
N GLU A 250 -12.17 3.06 -16.32
CA GLU A 250 -12.18 3.92 -17.50
C GLU A 250 -11.97 3.09 -18.78
N LEU A 251 -12.49 3.58 -19.91
CA LEU A 251 -12.28 2.92 -21.22
C LEU A 251 -10.80 2.92 -21.63
N LYS A 252 -10.10 4.01 -21.34
CA LYS A 252 -8.66 4.17 -21.56
C LYS A 252 -7.97 4.36 -20.22
N GLU A 253 -7.28 3.33 -19.78
CA GLU A 253 -6.49 3.34 -18.56
C GLU A 253 -5.19 2.55 -18.76
N ALA A 254 -4.18 2.86 -17.95
CA ALA A 254 -2.96 2.08 -17.91
C ALA A 254 -3.20 0.69 -17.31
N GLY A 255 -2.38 -0.29 -17.69
CA GLY A 255 -2.39 -1.61 -17.06
C GLY A 255 -1.56 -1.67 -15.78
N VAL A 256 -1.56 -2.85 -15.17
CA VAL A 256 -0.65 -3.26 -14.11
C VAL A 256 0.29 -4.33 -14.66
N GLN A 257 1.60 -4.22 -14.40
CA GLN A 257 2.54 -5.21 -14.92
C GLN A 257 3.79 -5.44 -14.09
N ASN A 258 4.37 -6.64 -14.20
CA ASN A 258 5.59 -7.01 -13.50
C ASN A 258 5.46 -6.82 -11.98
N VAL A 259 4.55 -7.58 -11.39
CA VAL A 259 4.29 -7.57 -9.94
C VAL A 259 4.74 -8.89 -9.35
N THR A 260 5.56 -8.85 -8.31
CA THR A 260 5.93 -10.02 -7.52
C THR A 260 5.42 -9.86 -6.10
N VAL A 261 4.63 -10.83 -5.65
CA VAL A 261 4.14 -10.97 -4.27
C VAL A 261 4.69 -12.29 -3.75
N LYS A 262 5.58 -12.22 -2.76
CA LYS A 262 6.37 -13.37 -2.31
C LYS A 262 6.40 -13.47 -0.80
N THR A 263 6.35 -14.68 -0.23
CA THR A 263 6.52 -14.87 1.23
C THR A 263 5.45 -14.07 2.00
N VAL A 264 4.18 -14.40 1.78
CA VAL A 264 3.05 -13.68 2.40
C VAL A 264 2.20 -14.64 3.22
N THR A 265 1.78 -14.20 4.41
CA THR A 265 0.78 -14.94 5.20
C THR A 265 -0.53 -14.16 5.24
N PHE A 266 -1.62 -14.81 4.87
CA PHE A 266 -2.97 -14.29 5.00
C PHE A 266 -3.67 -14.95 6.18
N THR A 267 -4.33 -14.18 7.05
CA THR A 267 -5.06 -14.73 8.21
C THR A 267 -6.45 -14.12 8.37
N GLY A 268 -7.49 -14.94 8.24
CA GLY A 268 -8.87 -14.51 8.47
C GLY A 268 -9.34 -13.39 7.53
N SER A 269 -8.73 -13.25 6.35
CA SER A 269 -9.09 -12.25 5.34
C SER A 269 -10.21 -12.75 4.42
N GLN A 270 -10.91 -11.81 3.79
CA GLN A 270 -11.90 -12.12 2.76
C GLN A 270 -11.25 -12.74 1.53
N ASN A 271 -10.08 -12.24 1.12
CA ASN A 271 -9.34 -12.80 -0.01
C ASN A 271 -7.87 -12.97 0.35
N GLY A 272 -7.19 -13.86 -0.35
CA GLY A 272 -5.74 -13.96 -0.32
C GLY A 272 -5.15 -13.06 -1.40
N VAL A 273 -4.85 -13.64 -2.55
CA VAL A 273 -4.41 -12.92 -3.74
C VAL A 273 -5.58 -12.77 -4.71
N ARG A 274 -5.82 -11.54 -5.16
CA ARG A 274 -6.98 -11.19 -5.97
C ARG A 274 -6.60 -10.33 -7.18
N ILE A 275 -7.18 -10.62 -8.34
CA ILE A 275 -7.22 -9.70 -9.49
C ILE A 275 -8.69 -9.36 -9.73
N LYS A 276 -9.05 -8.07 -9.67
CA LYS A 276 -10.43 -7.59 -9.82
C LYS A 276 -10.55 -6.56 -10.94
N SER A 277 -11.51 -6.77 -11.84
CA SER A 277 -11.85 -5.79 -12.86
C SER A 277 -13.35 -5.65 -13.07
N TRP A 278 -13.80 -4.42 -13.32
CA TRP A 278 -15.17 -4.13 -13.70
C TRP A 278 -15.51 -4.83 -15.03
N ALA A 279 -16.76 -5.26 -15.16
CA ALA A 279 -17.29 -5.84 -16.39
C ALA A 279 -17.63 -4.74 -17.43
N ARG A 280 -16.66 -3.90 -17.79
CA ARG A 280 -16.78 -2.77 -18.73
C ARG A 280 -15.80 -2.93 -19.88
N ALA A 281 -16.09 -2.30 -21.02
CA ALA A 281 -15.06 -2.09 -22.03
C ALA A 281 -13.90 -1.25 -21.45
N SER A 282 -12.66 -1.74 -21.63
CA SER A 282 -11.44 -1.09 -21.18
C SER A 282 -10.26 -1.53 -22.07
N SER A 283 -9.24 -0.68 -22.19
CA SER A 283 -7.92 -1.00 -22.75
C SER A 283 -6.91 -1.50 -21.71
N GLY A 284 -7.30 -1.51 -20.43
CA GLY A 284 -6.46 -1.91 -19.31
C GLY A 284 -6.05 -3.38 -19.37
N PHE A 285 -5.02 -3.73 -18.60
CA PHE A 285 -4.52 -5.10 -18.52
C PHE A 285 -3.85 -5.36 -17.17
N ALA A 286 -3.71 -6.63 -16.80
CA ALA A 286 -2.88 -7.11 -15.70
C ALA A 286 -1.98 -8.23 -16.25
N ARG A 287 -0.65 -8.05 -16.23
CA ARG A 287 0.25 -9.05 -16.83
C ARG A 287 1.59 -9.25 -16.12
N GLY A 288 2.14 -10.45 -16.23
CA GLY A 288 3.45 -10.77 -15.65
C GLY A 288 3.40 -10.61 -14.13
N ILE A 289 2.51 -11.37 -13.49
CA ILE A 289 2.27 -11.30 -12.05
C ILE A 289 2.68 -12.64 -11.44
N LEU A 290 3.51 -12.60 -10.41
CA LEU A 290 3.94 -13.77 -9.65
C LEU A 290 3.43 -13.68 -8.21
N PHE A 291 2.64 -14.66 -7.80
CA PHE A 291 2.25 -14.91 -6.42
C PHE A 291 2.97 -16.17 -5.94
N GLN A 292 3.88 -16.04 -4.98
CA GLN A 292 4.77 -17.15 -4.59
C GLN A 292 4.98 -17.29 -3.08
N HIS A 293 5.10 -18.52 -2.57
CA HIS A 293 5.38 -18.81 -1.16
C HIS A 293 4.33 -18.16 -0.23
N ILE A 294 3.08 -18.57 -0.40
CA ILE A 294 1.95 -17.94 0.30
C ILE A 294 1.28 -18.95 1.23
N LEU A 295 1.16 -18.55 2.50
CA LEU A 295 0.40 -19.29 3.50
C LEU A 295 -0.99 -18.68 3.68
N MET A 296 -2.02 -19.50 3.54
CA MET A 296 -3.42 -19.13 3.77
C MET A 296 -3.92 -19.71 5.10
N VAL A 297 -4.44 -18.86 5.98
CA VAL A 297 -5.05 -19.28 7.25
C VAL A 297 -6.47 -18.76 7.32
N ASP A 298 -7.45 -19.65 7.14
CA ASP A 298 -8.88 -19.33 7.22
C ASP A 298 -9.29 -18.15 6.32
N VAL A 299 -8.88 -18.21 5.05
CA VAL A 299 -9.13 -17.15 4.05
C VAL A 299 -10.36 -17.48 3.22
N GLN A 300 -11.31 -16.56 3.02
CA GLN A 300 -12.57 -16.91 2.33
C GLN A 300 -12.38 -17.21 0.84
N ASN A 301 -11.65 -16.37 0.11
CA ASN A 301 -11.29 -16.60 -1.30
C ASN A 301 -9.75 -16.55 -1.45
N PRO A 302 -9.03 -17.65 -1.18
CA PRO A 302 -7.57 -17.68 -1.24
C PRO A 302 -6.97 -17.18 -2.55
N ILE A 303 -7.44 -17.70 -3.69
CA ILE A 303 -6.98 -17.31 -5.04
C ILE A 303 -8.20 -16.90 -5.87
N LEU A 304 -8.22 -15.64 -6.33
CA LEU A 304 -9.38 -15.09 -7.05
C LEU A 304 -8.98 -14.23 -8.25
N ILE A 305 -9.53 -14.53 -9.42
CA ILE A 305 -9.69 -13.58 -10.52
C ILE A 305 -11.19 -13.32 -10.69
N ASP A 306 -11.60 -12.07 -10.54
CA ASP A 306 -12.99 -11.62 -10.67
C ASP A 306 -13.07 -10.50 -11.72
N GLN A 307 -13.44 -10.86 -12.95
CA GLN A 307 -13.69 -9.90 -14.03
C GLN A 307 -15.15 -9.43 -14.10
N ASN A 308 -15.96 -9.78 -13.11
CA ASN A 308 -17.34 -9.34 -12.93
C ASN A 308 -17.49 -8.43 -11.70
N TYR A 309 -16.38 -7.81 -11.26
CA TYR A 309 -16.33 -7.04 -10.01
C TYR A 309 -17.39 -5.95 -10.00
N CYS A 310 -18.32 -6.05 -9.05
CA CYS A 310 -19.33 -5.06 -8.77
C CYS A 310 -19.51 -4.86 -7.26
N PRO A 311 -18.77 -3.92 -6.65
CA PRO A 311 -18.92 -3.64 -5.23
C PRO A 311 -20.33 -3.10 -4.92
N ASP A 312 -20.90 -3.56 -3.81
CA ASP A 312 -22.22 -3.19 -3.28
C ASP A 312 -23.42 -3.44 -4.22
N ASN A 313 -23.24 -4.19 -5.30
CA ASN A 313 -24.22 -4.31 -6.38
C ASN A 313 -24.68 -2.94 -6.94
N LYS A 314 -23.83 -1.91 -6.85
CA LYS A 314 -24.12 -0.55 -7.29
C LYS A 314 -23.43 -0.28 -8.61
N ASN A 315 -24.20 0.24 -9.57
CA ASN A 315 -23.71 0.57 -10.92
C ASN A 315 -22.99 -0.60 -11.60
N CYS A 316 -23.44 -1.84 -11.34
CA CYS A 316 -22.88 -3.03 -11.97
C CYS A 316 -23.03 -2.93 -13.48
N PRO A 317 -21.92 -2.97 -14.22
CA PRO A 317 -21.99 -3.00 -15.66
C PRO A 317 -22.42 -4.41 -16.07
N GLY A 318 -23.57 -4.56 -16.73
CA GLY A 318 -24.03 -5.83 -17.30
C GLY A 318 -23.30 -6.21 -18.60
N GLN A 319 -22.07 -5.72 -18.78
CA GLN A 319 -21.27 -5.97 -19.98
C GLN A 319 -20.18 -7.00 -19.65
N VAL A 320 -19.30 -7.26 -20.61
CA VAL A 320 -18.17 -8.18 -20.46
C VAL A 320 -16.89 -7.36 -20.30
N SER A 321 -16.01 -7.74 -19.36
CA SER A 321 -14.78 -6.99 -19.10
C SER A 321 -13.85 -6.92 -20.32
N GLY A 322 -13.39 -5.72 -20.62
CA GLY A 322 -12.38 -5.43 -21.62
C GLY A 322 -10.94 -5.62 -21.12
N VAL A 323 -10.76 -5.74 -19.80
CA VAL A 323 -9.43 -5.88 -19.18
C VAL A 323 -8.84 -7.24 -19.56
N LYS A 324 -7.59 -7.23 -20.03
CA LYS A 324 -6.85 -8.46 -20.35
C LYS A 324 -6.03 -8.91 -19.15
N VAL A 325 -6.14 -10.18 -18.77
CA VAL A 325 -5.31 -10.77 -17.72
C VAL A 325 -4.44 -11.86 -18.36
N SER A 326 -3.12 -11.73 -18.28
CA SER A 326 -2.21 -12.72 -18.85
C SER A 326 -0.97 -12.97 -18.00
N ASP A 327 -0.35 -14.13 -18.18
CA ASP A 327 0.96 -14.44 -17.58
C ASP A 327 0.96 -14.26 -16.05
N VAL A 328 0.00 -14.90 -15.39
CA VAL A 328 -0.14 -14.90 -13.94
C VAL A 328 0.26 -16.25 -13.39
N THR A 329 1.25 -16.27 -12.49
CA THR A 329 1.74 -17.49 -11.86
C THR A 329 1.39 -17.51 -10.39
N TYR A 330 0.76 -18.59 -9.95
CA TYR A 330 0.51 -18.92 -8.56
C TYR A 330 1.38 -20.13 -8.21
N GLN A 331 2.38 -19.94 -7.36
CA GLN A 331 3.39 -20.95 -7.07
C GLN A 331 3.59 -21.14 -5.57
N ASP A 332 3.60 -22.39 -5.09
CA ASP A 332 3.83 -22.70 -3.67
C ASP A 332 2.86 -21.92 -2.77
N ILE A 333 1.57 -22.17 -2.98
CA ILE A 333 0.49 -21.55 -2.20
C ILE A 333 -0.22 -22.66 -1.43
N HIS A 334 -0.20 -22.58 -0.10
CA HIS A 334 -0.73 -23.64 0.73
C HIS A 334 -1.49 -23.14 1.97
N GLY A 335 -2.41 -23.97 2.49
CA GLY A 335 -3.09 -23.72 3.75
C GLY A 335 -4.59 -24.01 3.73
N THR A 336 -5.37 -23.13 4.37
CA THR A 336 -6.80 -23.34 4.64
C THR A 336 -7.67 -22.24 4.06
N SER A 337 -8.76 -22.65 3.43
CA SER A 337 -9.85 -21.80 2.99
C SER A 337 -10.97 -21.80 4.03
N ALA A 338 -11.62 -20.65 4.21
CA ALA A 338 -12.83 -20.52 5.02
C ALA A 338 -14.10 -20.87 4.22
N THR A 339 -13.99 -21.00 2.89
CA THR A 339 -15.09 -21.44 2.01
C THR A 339 -14.67 -22.64 1.16
N GLU A 340 -15.65 -23.31 0.57
CA GLU A 340 -15.43 -24.53 -0.21
C GLU A 340 -14.61 -24.28 -1.48
N VAL A 341 -14.91 -23.19 -2.22
CA VAL A 341 -14.18 -22.82 -3.43
C VAL A 341 -12.95 -21.99 -3.06
N ALA A 342 -11.77 -22.60 -3.11
CA ALA A 342 -10.52 -21.94 -2.74
C ALA A 342 -9.79 -21.27 -3.92
N VAL A 343 -10.02 -21.78 -5.14
CA VAL A 343 -9.46 -21.23 -6.38
C VAL A 343 -10.62 -20.86 -7.30
N LYS A 344 -10.75 -19.58 -7.64
CA LYS A 344 -11.79 -19.10 -8.55
C LYS A 344 -11.20 -18.20 -9.63
N PHE A 345 -11.34 -18.61 -10.89
CA PHE A 345 -11.01 -17.79 -12.05
C PHE A 345 -12.27 -17.50 -12.85
N ASP A 346 -12.86 -16.33 -12.61
CA ASP A 346 -14.02 -15.84 -13.34
C ASP A 346 -13.59 -14.78 -14.35
N CYS A 347 -13.11 -15.29 -15.50
CA CYS A 347 -12.51 -14.48 -16.54
C CYS A 347 -13.53 -14.07 -17.62
N SER A 348 -13.21 -12.99 -18.31
CA SER A 348 -14.00 -12.41 -19.37
C SER A 348 -14.16 -13.38 -20.54
N SER A 349 -15.40 -13.60 -20.99
CA SER A 349 -15.67 -14.38 -22.19
C SER A 349 -15.18 -13.71 -23.49
N LYS A 350 -15.00 -12.38 -23.46
CA LYS A 350 -14.48 -11.59 -24.59
C LYS A 350 -12.96 -11.55 -24.62
N ASN A 351 -12.33 -11.53 -23.45
CA ASN A 351 -10.88 -11.57 -23.29
C ASN A 351 -10.53 -12.66 -22.27
N PRO A 352 -10.58 -13.95 -22.64
CA PRO A 352 -10.22 -15.04 -21.74
C PRO A 352 -8.85 -14.79 -21.10
N CYS A 353 -8.72 -15.15 -19.83
CA CYS A 353 -7.41 -15.12 -19.17
C CYS A 353 -6.49 -16.13 -19.85
N SER A 354 -5.23 -15.76 -20.10
CA SER A 354 -4.27 -16.65 -20.77
C SER A 354 -2.95 -16.75 -20.03
N GLY A 355 -2.27 -17.89 -20.13
CA GLY A 355 -1.00 -18.09 -19.44
C GLY A 355 -1.16 -18.05 -17.91
N ILE A 356 -2.28 -18.56 -17.39
CA ILE A 356 -2.44 -18.78 -15.96
C ILE A 356 -1.68 -20.05 -15.57
N ASN A 357 -0.77 -19.95 -14.61
CA ASN A 357 0.06 -21.08 -14.19
C ASN A 357 -0.18 -21.37 -12.72
N LEU A 358 -0.67 -22.58 -12.42
CA LEU A 358 -0.74 -23.13 -11.07
C LEU A 358 0.44 -24.08 -10.87
N LYS A 359 1.20 -23.89 -9.80
CA LYS A 359 2.31 -24.77 -9.45
C LYS A 359 2.39 -25.00 -7.94
N ASP A 360 2.34 -26.25 -7.51
CA ASP A 360 2.47 -26.59 -6.08
C ASP A 360 1.44 -25.82 -5.21
N VAL A 361 0.15 -25.99 -5.51
CA VAL A 361 -0.96 -25.34 -4.80
C VAL A 361 -1.69 -26.39 -3.95
N LYS A 362 -1.79 -26.14 -2.64
CA LYS A 362 -2.43 -27.03 -1.65
C LYS A 362 -3.36 -26.28 -0.70
N LEU A 363 -4.63 -26.21 -1.04
CA LEU A 363 -5.66 -25.50 -0.28
C LEU A 363 -6.74 -26.48 0.19
N THR A 364 -7.04 -26.42 1.49
CA THR A 364 -8.00 -27.31 2.14
C THR A 364 -9.17 -26.54 2.71
N TYR A 365 -10.35 -27.17 2.71
CA TYR A 365 -11.55 -26.68 3.38
C TYR A 365 -12.06 -27.78 4.33
N LYS A 366 -12.24 -27.45 5.62
CA LYS A 366 -12.69 -28.41 6.65
C LYS A 366 -11.89 -29.73 6.65
N ASN A 367 -10.55 -29.64 6.57
CA ASN A 367 -9.62 -30.76 6.52
C ASN A 367 -9.78 -31.71 5.31
N LYS A 368 -10.43 -31.25 4.24
CA LYS A 368 -10.51 -31.92 2.94
C LYS A 368 -9.90 -31.02 1.88
N ALA A 369 -9.61 -31.58 0.71
CA ALA A 369 -9.34 -30.77 -0.48
C ALA A 369 -10.47 -29.73 -0.65
N ALA A 370 -10.10 -28.48 -0.91
CA ALA A 370 -11.08 -27.48 -1.33
C ALA A 370 -11.54 -27.74 -2.77
N GLU A 371 -12.29 -26.81 -3.36
CA GLU A 371 -12.74 -26.85 -4.75
C GLU A 371 -12.11 -25.73 -5.59
N ALA A 372 -12.10 -25.93 -6.91
CA ALA A 372 -11.69 -24.95 -7.91
C ALA A 372 -12.83 -24.70 -8.92
N SER A 373 -12.97 -23.44 -9.37
CA SER A 373 -13.96 -23.04 -10.37
C SER A 373 -13.33 -22.11 -11.40
N CYS A 374 -13.43 -22.45 -12.68
CA CYS A 374 -12.86 -21.67 -13.78
C CYS A 374 -13.91 -21.36 -14.84
N ALA A 375 -13.89 -20.15 -15.36
CA ALA A 375 -14.64 -19.71 -16.53
C ALA A 375 -13.74 -18.85 -17.40
N ASN A 376 -13.59 -19.23 -18.68
CA ASN A 376 -12.77 -18.52 -19.68
C ASN A 376 -11.31 -18.29 -19.24
N ALA A 377 -10.71 -19.26 -18.56
CA ALA A 377 -9.32 -19.22 -18.14
C ALA A 377 -8.54 -20.33 -18.86
N ASP A 378 -7.45 -19.96 -19.51
CA ASP A 378 -6.53 -20.87 -20.20
C ASP A 378 -5.17 -20.85 -19.51
N GLY A 379 -4.61 -22.03 -19.28
CA GLY A 379 -3.45 -22.17 -18.43
C GLY A 379 -2.93 -23.58 -18.29
N LYS A 380 -2.05 -23.77 -17.31
CA LYS A 380 -1.47 -25.07 -16.98
C LYS A 380 -1.34 -25.23 -15.47
N ALA A 381 -1.48 -26.46 -15.02
CA ALA A 381 -1.20 -26.86 -13.65
C ALA A 381 -0.06 -27.88 -13.62
N SER A 382 0.83 -27.78 -12.64
CA SER A 382 1.98 -28.69 -12.50
C SER A 382 2.41 -28.86 -11.04
N GLY A 383 3.13 -29.94 -10.73
CA GLY A 383 3.51 -30.25 -9.35
C GLY A 383 2.32 -30.77 -8.53
N PHE A 384 2.30 -30.50 -7.24
CA PHE A 384 1.19 -30.92 -6.37
C PHE A 384 0.02 -29.93 -6.48
N ILE A 385 -1.16 -30.41 -6.85
CA ILE A 385 -2.34 -29.55 -7.09
C ILE A 385 -3.54 -30.14 -6.35
N GLU A 386 -3.96 -29.45 -5.30
CA GLU A 386 -5.15 -29.71 -4.50
C GLU A 386 -5.72 -28.35 -4.08
N PRO A 387 -6.91 -27.90 -4.54
CA PRO A 387 -7.93 -28.61 -5.31
C PRO A 387 -7.47 -29.09 -6.69
N GLU A 388 -8.19 -30.05 -7.28
CA GLU A 388 -8.03 -30.43 -8.69
C GLU A 388 -8.13 -29.19 -9.59
N SER A 389 -7.22 -29.08 -10.57
CA SER A 389 -7.17 -27.91 -11.46
C SER A 389 -8.42 -27.83 -12.33
N CYS A 390 -8.95 -26.62 -12.50
CA CYS A 390 -10.00 -26.31 -13.47
C CYS A 390 -9.48 -25.58 -14.74
N LEU A 391 -8.15 -25.40 -14.85
CA LEU A 391 -7.46 -24.87 -16.03
C LEU A 391 -7.28 -25.91 -17.14
#